data_AF-A0A3N6PP08-F1
#
_entry.id   AF-A0A3N6PP08-F1
#
_cell.length_a   1.000
_cell.length_b   1.000
_cell.length_c   1.000
_cell.angle_alpha   90.00
_cell.angle_beta   90.00
_cell.angle_gamma   90.00
#
_symmetry.space_group_name_H-M   'P 1'
#
loop_
_entity.id
_entity.type
_entity.pdbx_description
1 polymer ?
#
loop_
_entity_poly.entity_id
_entity_poly.type
_entity_poly.pdbx_seq_one_letter_code
_entity_poly.pdbx_strand_id
1 'polypeptide(L)'
;MIENDRKRKKNNYMSRTSYSNQGSEKLKKYWNSTETAKNYVNIASVLAGFAFTAVVLVVQSTIPMPNNTLLRDWSSIAFLIGFFGCVVSSFTFSVIVGEEEIFPRSFALMLLAGGGFAISGIYLFWGLAILIKLFLTADIASVSKWIFGGSLILIPMYLISSAADILIANKLYNNRQETISKKKYFYLFIAGYFPILVGIFFQFILSRQPVSSFSPIFNLSIIFSLALIILGNAIAFWVSHKNDSFRLDFIPILFWIFLHSCIFGLLTILLQ
;
A
#
# COMPACT_ATOMS: atom_id res chain seq x y z
N MET A 1 -44.55 12.23 -36.33
CA MET A 1 -44.10 11.19 -35.39
C MET A 1 -42.58 11.25 -35.13
N ILE A 2 -41.74 11.27 -36.17
CA ILE A 2 -40.25 11.29 -36.07
C ILE A 2 -39.69 12.50 -35.29
N GLU A 3 -40.33 13.67 -35.41
CA GLU A 3 -39.85 14.90 -34.76
C GLU A 3 -40.05 14.90 -33.23
N ASN A 4 -41.11 14.26 -32.74
CA ASN A 4 -41.35 14.10 -31.30
C ASN A 4 -40.33 13.15 -30.66
N ASP A 5 -39.89 12.11 -31.38
CA ASP A 5 -38.83 11.22 -30.91
C ASP A 5 -37.46 11.90 -30.86
N ARG A 6 -37.14 12.79 -31.81
CA ARG A 6 -35.91 13.59 -31.75
C ARG A 6 -35.92 14.55 -30.56
N LYS A 7 -37.04 15.23 -30.28
CA LYS A 7 -37.19 16.12 -29.12
C LYS A 7 -37.08 15.34 -27.80
N ARG A 8 -37.70 14.16 -27.69
CA ARG A 8 -37.55 13.28 -26.52
C ARG A 8 -36.11 12.81 -26.31
N LYS A 9 -35.42 12.36 -27.36
CA LYS A 9 -34.00 11.99 -27.26
C LYS A 9 -33.15 13.18 -26.81
N LYS A 10 -33.32 14.36 -27.41
CA LYS A 10 -32.56 15.57 -27.05
C LYS A 10 -32.79 16.00 -25.59
N ASN A 11 -34.02 15.93 -25.10
CA ASN A 11 -34.35 16.25 -23.71
C ASN A 11 -33.76 15.22 -22.73
N ASN A 12 -33.74 13.92 -23.09
CA ASN A 12 -33.09 12.88 -22.29
C ASN A 12 -31.55 13.01 -22.27
N TYR A 13 -30.94 13.54 -23.35
CA TYR A 13 -29.51 13.85 -23.36
C TYR A 13 -29.19 15.08 -22.50
N MET A 14 -29.97 16.17 -22.61
CA MET A 14 -29.77 17.36 -21.77
C MET A 14 -29.99 17.11 -20.28
N SER A 15 -31.01 16.31 -19.92
CA SER A 15 -31.25 16.00 -18.51
C SER A 15 -30.13 15.13 -17.92
N ARG A 16 -29.57 14.19 -18.69
CA ARG A 16 -28.41 13.39 -18.25
C ARG A 16 -27.15 14.23 -18.02
N THR A 17 -26.86 15.22 -18.86
CA THR A 17 -25.69 16.08 -18.69
C THR A 17 -25.82 17.04 -17.49
N SER A 18 -27.03 17.51 -17.18
CA SER A 18 -27.24 18.39 -16.03
C SER A 18 -27.13 17.65 -14.69
N TYR A 19 -27.60 16.39 -14.62
CA TYR A 19 -27.43 15.56 -13.41
C TYR A 19 -25.98 15.08 -13.21
N SER A 20 -25.21 14.84 -14.28
CA SER A 20 -23.79 14.46 -14.15
C SER A 20 -22.94 15.62 -13.61
N ASN A 21 -23.24 16.86 -13.99
CA ASN A 21 -22.48 18.02 -13.54
C ASN A 21 -22.68 18.33 -12.03
N GLN A 22 -23.89 18.20 -11.50
CA GLN A 22 -24.14 18.42 -10.06
C GLN A 22 -23.51 17.34 -9.17
N GLY A 23 -23.47 16.08 -9.63
CA GLY A 23 -22.78 15.00 -8.92
C GLY A 23 -21.26 15.17 -8.95
N SER A 24 -20.72 15.58 -10.11
CA SER A 24 -19.30 15.85 -10.32
C SER A 24 -18.79 16.99 -9.44
N GLU A 25 -19.51 18.11 -9.33
CA GLU A 25 -19.10 19.23 -8.48
C GLU A 25 -19.05 18.86 -6.99
N LYS A 26 -20.03 18.09 -6.51
CA LYS A 26 -19.99 17.58 -5.12
C LYS A 26 -18.80 16.66 -4.92
N LEU A 27 -18.53 15.73 -5.83
CA LEU A 27 -17.38 14.82 -5.74
C LEU A 27 -16.04 15.58 -5.75
N LYS A 28 -15.86 16.57 -6.63
CA LYS A 28 -14.65 17.42 -6.69
C LYS A 28 -14.40 18.16 -5.38
N LYS A 29 -15.47 18.53 -4.65
CA LYS A 29 -15.34 19.19 -3.34
C LYS A 29 -14.82 18.24 -2.25
N TYR A 30 -15.12 16.94 -2.32
CA TYR A 30 -14.74 15.97 -1.30
C TYR A 30 -13.44 15.23 -1.61
N TRP A 31 -13.10 15.06 -2.89
CA TRP A 31 -11.93 14.29 -3.30
C TRP A 31 -11.28 14.87 -4.56
N ASN A 32 -10.08 15.43 -4.41
CA ASN A 32 -9.23 15.82 -5.53
C ASN A 32 -8.03 14.87 -5.61
N SER A 33 -8.20 13.80 -6.37
CA SER A 33 -7.20 12.76 -6.59
C SER A 33 -5.94 13.32 -7.25
N THR A 34 -6.11 14.21 -8.23
CA THR A 34 -5.01 14.83 -8.96
C THR A 34 -4.14 15.69 -8.06
N GLU A 35 -4.74 16.56 -7.25
CA GLU A 35 -3.98 17.41 -6.32
C GLU A 35 -3.29 16.60 -5.22
N THR A 36 -3.98 15.59 -4.70
CA THR A 36 -3.40 14.66 -3.73
C THR A 36 -2.20 13.92 -4.35
N ALA A 37 -2.36 13.37 -5.54
CA ALA A 37 -1.30 12.67 -6.26
C ALA A 37 -0.09 13.57 -6.53
N LYS A 38 -0.27 14.84 -6.95
CA LYS A 38 0.84 15.79 -7.11
C LYS A 38 1.68 15.94 -5.85
N ASN A 39 1.03 16.07 -4.69
CA ASN A 39 1.72 16.18 -3.41
C ASN A 39 2.52 14.90 -3.10
N TYR A 40 1.92 13.73 -3.33
CA TYR A 40 2.60 12.46 -3.10
C TYR A 40 3.74 12.18 -4.09
N VAL A 41 3.67 12.62 -5.35
CA VAL A 41 4.80 12.55 -6.31
C VAL A 41 6.03 13.25 -5.71
N ASN A 42 5.85 14.47 -5.20
CA ASN A 42 6.95 15.26 -4.66
C ASN A 42 7.55 14.59 -3.42
N ILE A 43 6.71 14.16 -2.48
CA ILE A 43 7.16 13.49 -1.25
C ILE A 43 7.88 12.18 -1.59
N ALA A 44 7.33 11.35 -2.47
CA ALA A 44 7.93 10.09 -2.89
C ALA A 44 9.28 10.28 -3.58
N SER A 45 9.41 11.29 -4.43
CA SER A 45 10.66 11.60 -5.12
C SER A 45 11.74 12.08 -4.14
N VAL A 46 11.37 12.91 -3.18
CA VAL A 46 12.28 13.38 -2.12
C VAL A 46 12.75 12.21 -1.25
N LEU A 47 11.83 11.35 -0.81
CA LEU A 47 12.17 10.17 -0.01
C LEU A 47 13.05 9.18 -0.78
N ALA A 48 12.84 9.01 -2.08
CA ALA A 48 13.74 8.23 -2.93
C ALA A 48 15.17 8.82 -2.91
N GLY A 49 15.31 10.14 -3.06
CA GLY A 49 16.61 10.81 -2.97
C GLY A 49 17.33 10.57 -1.63
N PHE A 50 16.59 10.65 -0.52
CA PHE A 50 17.12 10.34 0.81
C PHE A 50 17.53 8.88 0.95
N ALA A 51 16.69 7.96 0.48
CA ALA A 51 16.97 6.52 0.49
C ALA A 51 18.25 6.18 -0.26
N PHE A 52 18.40 6.72 -1.47
CA PHE A 52 19.59 6.53 -2.29
C PHE A 52 20.84 7.09 -1.60
N THR A 53 20.75 8.30 -1.05
CA THR A 53 21.86 8.92 -0.29
C THR A 53 22.27 8.05 0.89
N ALA A 54 21.31 7.50 1.63
CA ALA A 54 21.58 6.58 2.74
C ALA A 54 22.31 5.32 2.27
N VAL A 55 21.91 4.71 1.14
CA VAL A 55 22.63 3.56 0.56
C VAL A 55 24.09 3.92 0.26
N VAL A 56 24.33 5.05 -0.40
CA VAL A 56 25.69 5.51 -0.74
C VAL A 56 26.53 5.69 0.53
N LEU A 57 25.97 6.34 1.56
CA LEU A 57 26.66 6.54 2.83
C LEU A 57 26.98 5.22 3.53
N VAL A 58 26.05 4.26 3.52
CA VAL A 58 26.28 2.95 4.14
C VAL A 58 27.38 2.18 3.40
N VAL A 59 27.36 2.17 2.07
CA VAL A 59 28.38 1.50 1.24
C VAL A 59 29.76 2.16 1.41
N GLN A 60 29.81 3.48 1.50
CA GLN A 60 31.05 4.24 1.70
C GLN A 60 31.57 4.20 3.14
N SER A 61 30.76 3.75 4.10
CA SER A 61 31.20 3.60 5.49
C SER A 61 32.26 2.49 5.57
N THR A 62 33.53 2.88 5.45
CA THR A 62 34.70 2.01 5.58
C THR A 62 35.01 1.66 7.03
N ILE A 63 34.12 1.98 7.97
CA ILE A 63 34.32 1.77 9.40
C ILE A 63 34.43 0.25 9.63
N PRO A 64 35.60 -0.26 10.03
CA PRO A 64 35.76 -1.68 10.32
C PRO A 64 34.96 -2.00 11.58
N MET A 65 33.76 -2.54 11.40
CA MET A 65 32.94 -3.04 12.50
C MET A 65 33.18 -4.55 12.64
N PRO A 66 33.90 -5.01 13.67
CA PRO A 66 34.41 -6.38 13.72
C PRO A 66 33.35 -7.49 13.87
N ASN A 67 32.04 -7.19 13.93
CA ASN A 67 30.98 -8.21 14.05
C ASN A 67 29.62 -7.85 13.42
N ASN A 68 29.48 -6.73 12.69
CA ASN A 68 28.16 -6.20 12.30
C ASN A 68 27.93 -6.04 10.78
N THR A 69 28.72 -6.71 9.94
CA THR A 69 28.58 -6.64 8.47
C THR A 69 27.17 -6.99 8.00
N LEU A 70 26.56 -8.02 8.61
CA LEU A 70 25.21 -8.48 8.29
C LEU A 70 24.15 -7.38 8.51
N LEU A 71 24.18 -6.67 9.64
CA LEU A 71 23.24 -5.57 9.92
C LEU A 71 23.40 -4.41 8.92
N ARG A 72 24.64 -4.10 8.53
CA ARG A 72 24.93 -3.08 7.51
C ARG A 72 24.34 -3.46 6.15
N ASP A 73 24.47 -4.73 5.77
CA ASP A 73 23.95 -5.24 4.50
C ASP A 73 22.41 -5.20 4.49
N TRP A 74 21.76 -5.59 5.61
CA TRP A 74 20.30 -5.50 5.74
C TRP A 74 19.78 -4.06 5.69
N SER A 75 20.48 -3.11 6.32
CA SER A 75 20.13 -1.69 6.22
C SER A 75 20.23 -1.19 4.77
N SER A 76 21.27 -1.60 4.05
CA SER A 76 21.44 -1.25 2.63
C SER A 76 20.32 -1.81 1.76
N ILE A 77 19.96 -3.08 1.97
CA ILE A 77 18.85 -3.74 1.27
C ILE A 77 17.53 -3.01 1.56
N ALA A 78 17.28 -2.65 2.83
CA ALA A 78 16.11 -1.89 3.23
C ALA A 78 15.97 -0.58 2.46
N PHE A 79 17.04 0.21 2.42
CA PHE A 79 17.04 1.49 1.72
C PHE A 79 16.93 1.31 0.21
N LEU A 80 17.50 0.26 -0.39
CA LEU A 80 17.32 -0.06 -1.80
C LEU A 80 15.86 -0.40 -2.13
N ILE A 81 15.21 -1.22 -1.31
CA ILE A 81 13.78 -1.55 -1.48
C ILE A 81 12.94 -0.28 -1.35
N GLY A 82 13.19 0.52 -0.32
CA GLY A 82 12.50 1.80 -0.12
C GLY A 82 12.73 2.78 -1.28
N PHE A 83 13.95 2.86 -1.81
CA PHE A 83 14.30 3.69 -2.97
C PHE A 83 13.49 3.31 -4.20
N PHE A 84 13.58 2.05 -4.64
CA PHE A 84 12.88 1.60 -5.83
C PHE A 84 11.36 1.68 -5.66
N GLY A 85 10.85 1.35 -4.48
CA GLY A 85 9.43 1.47 -4.18
C GLY A 85 8.94 2.92 -4.23
N CYS A 86 9.68 3.88 -3.68
CA CYS A 86 9.37 5.31 -3.79
C CYS A 86 9.43 5.82 -5.24
N VAL A 87 10.39 5.34 -6.05
CA VAL A 87 10.49 5.67 -7.49
C VAL A 87 9.26 5.16 -8.24
N VAL A 88 8.88 3.89 -8.06
CA VAL A 88 7.71 3.29 -8.70
C VAL A 88 6.42 4.00 -8.28
N SER A 89 6.27 4.31 -6.99
CA SER A 89 5.14 5.09 -6.49
C SER A 89 5.09 6.49 -7.09
N SER A 90 6.22 7.19 -7.19
CA SER A 90 6.30 8.53 -7.81
C SER A 90 5.86 8.51 -9.28
N PHE A 91 6.32 7.51 -10.05
CA PHE A 91 5.86 7.33 -11.43
C PHE A 91 4.36 7.03 -11.50
N THR A 92 3.86 6.18 -10.61
CA THR A 92 2.43 5.83 -10.59
C THR A 92 1.57 7.03 -10.21
N PHE A 93 1.98 7.83 -9.22
CA PHE A 93 1.28 9.08 -8.89
C PHE A 93 1.35 10.10 -10.04
N SER A 94 2.48 10.19 -10.75
CA SER A 94 2.58 11.04 -11.95
C SER A 94 1.60 10.62 -13.05
N VAL A 95 1.40 9.32 -13.24
CA VAL A 95 0.37 8.81 -14.17
C VAL A 95 -1.02 9.24 -13.72
N ILE A 96 -1.34 9.15 -12.43
CA ILE A 96 -2.64 9.59 -11.89
C ILE A 96 -2.85 11.09 -12.10
N VAL A 97 -1.81 11.90 -11.95
CA VAL A 97 -1.90 13.35 -12.22
C VAL A 97 -2.26 13.65 -13.68
N GLY A 98 -1.83 12.80 -14.61
CA GLY A 98 -2.16 12.91 -16.04
C GLY A 98 -3.53 12.32 -16.43
N GLU A 99 -4.20 11.60 -15.53
CA GLU A 99 -5.55 11.06 -15.79
C GLU A 99 -6.65 12.08 -15.40
N GLU A 100 -7.84 11.91 -15.98
CA GLU A 100 -9.01 12.71 -15.63
C GLU A 100 -9.51 12.37 -14.21
N GLU A 101 -9.89 13.39 -13.44
CA GLU A 101 -10.12 13.36 -11.97
C GLU A 101 -11.10 12.27 -11.46
N ILE A 102 -11.92 11.65 -12.31
CA ILE A 102 -13.01 10.75 -11.89
C ILE A 102 -13.08 9.48 -12.77
N PHE A 103 -11.94 8.82 -13.03
CA PHE A 103 -11.93 7.48 -13.63
C PHE A 103 -11.78 6.38 -12.57
N PRO A 104 -12.54 5.26 -12.67
CA PRO A 104 -12.37 4.09 -11.80
C PRO A 104 -10.93 3.56 -11.78
N ARG A 105 -10.23 3.67 -12.91
CA ARG A 105 -8.82 3.31 -13.04
C ARG A 105 -7.91 4.14 -12.13
N SER A 106 -8.12 5.45 -12.05
CA SER A 106 -7.31 6.36 -11.24
C SER A 106 -7.42 6.04 -9.75
N PHE A 107 -8.60 5.60 -9.29
CA PHE A 107 -8.78 5.12 -7.92
C PHE A 107 -7.99 3.84 -7.62
N ALA A 108 -8.02 2.86 -8.52
CA ALA A 108 -7.25 1.63 -8.35
C ALA A 108 -5.74 1.91 -8.37
N LEU A 109 -5.28 2.76 -9.29
CA LEU A 109 -3.89 3.22 -9.34
C LEU A 109 -3.50 3.98 -8.07
N MET A 110 -4.38 4.80 -7.50
CA MET A 110 -4.07 5.53 -6.28
C MET A 110 -3.94 4.61 -5.07
N LEU A 111 -4.78 3.57 -4.96
CA LEU A 111 -4.63 2.55 -3.91
C LEU A 111 -3.31 1.81 -4.06
N LEU A 112 -2.95 1.43 -5.29
CA LEU A 112 -1.69 0.75 -5.61
C LEU A 112 -0.48 1.64 -5.27
N ALA A 113 -0.49 2.88 -5.75
CA ALA A 113 0.59 3.84 -5.54
C ALA A 113 0.77 4.18 -4.05
N GLY A 114 -0.34 4.42 -3.34
CA GLY A 114 -0.37 4.67 -1.90
C GLY A 114 0.10 3.47 -1.08
N GLY A 115 -0.33 2.26 -1.44
CA GLY A 115 0.16 1.01 -0.81
C GLY A 115 1.65 0.80 -1.01
N GLY A 116 2.13 0.91 -2.24
CA GLY A 116 3.55 0.84 -2.56
C GLY A 116 4.37 1.90 -1.82
N PHE A 117 3.83 3.13 -1.74
CA PHE A 117 4.49 4.25 -1.08
C PHE A 117 4.60 4.03 0.43
N ALA A 118 3.50 3.64 1.07
CA ALA A 118 3.46 3.35 2.49
C ALA A 118 4.45 2.25 2.88
N ILE A 119 4.46 1.15 2.11
CA ILE A 119 5.38 0.03 2.30
C ILE A 119 6.84 0.47 2.14
N SER A 120 7.14 1.26 1.12
CA SER A 120 8.48 1.81 0.91
C SER A 120 8.92 2.63 2.12
N GLY A 121 8.02 3.46 2.66
CA GLY A 121 8.23 4.21 3.89
C GLY A 121 8.63 3.32 5.07
N ILE A 122 7.99 2.16 5.26
CA ILE A 122 8.36 1.22 6.33
C ILE A 122 9.79 0.74 6.16
N TYR A 123 10.19 0.34 4.94
CA TYR A 123 11.57 -0.10 4.69
C TYR A 123 12.59 1.01 4.92
N LEU A 124 12.25 2.26 4.62
CA LEU A 124 13.09 3.40 4.95
C LEU A 124 13.27 3.57 6.46
N PHE A 125 12.17 3.52 7.22
CA PHE A 125 12.23 3.60 8.68
C PHE A 125 12.94 2.39 9.30
N TRP A 126 12.78 1.20 8.72
CA TRP A 126 13.47 -0.01 9.14
C TRP A 126 14.98 0.08 8.91
N GLY A 127 15.39 0.48 7.70
CA GLY A 127 16.80 0.71 7.35
C GLY A 127 17.42 1.75 8.26
N LEU A 128 16.70 2.84 8.55
CA LEU A 128 17.10 3.87 9.49
C LEU A 128 17.22 3.34 10.92
N ALA A 129 16.27 2.53 11.38
CA ALA A 129 16.31 1.93 12.71
C ALA A 129 17.53 1.01 12.89
N ILE A 130 17.88 0.21 11.87
CA ILE A 130 19.09 -0.62 11.88
C ILE A 130 20.33 0.26 11.90
N LEU A 131 20.36 1.31 11.07
CA LEU A 131 21.49 2.22 11.00
C LEU A 131 21.72 2.94 12.35
N ILE A 132 20.64 3.38 12.99
CA ILE A 132 20.68 3.92 14.36
C ILE A 132 21.21 2.86 15.33
N LYS A 133 20.74 1.60 15.27
CA LYS A 133 21.24 0.52 16.14
C LYS A 133 22.75 0.27 15.95
N LEU A 134 23.28 0.49 14.75
CA LEU A 134 24.70 0.32 14.43
C LEU A 134 25.59 1.44 14.98
N PHE A 135 25.10 2.67 15.03
CA PHE A 135 25.92 3.85 15.33
C PHE A 135 25.57 4.58 16.64
N LEU A 136 24.37 4.37 17.19
CA LEU A 136 23.84 5.10 18.35
C LEU A 136 23.65 4.19 19.58
N THR A 137 23.52 4.82 20.74
CA THR A 137 23.34 4.17 22.05
C THR A 137 22.04 3.36 22.14
N ALA A 138 22.01 2.38 23.04
CA ALA A 138 20.91 1.44 23.23
C ALA A 138 19.54 2.11 23.46
N ASP A 139 19.50 3.28 24.11
CA ASP A 139 18.28 4.05 24.35
C ASP A 139 17.63 4.53 23.06
N ILE A 140 18.44 4.95 22.08
CA ILE A 140 17.93 5.45 20.80
C ILE A 140 17.46 4.29 19.92
N ALA A 141 18.10 3.13 20.04
CA ALA A 141 17.63 1.89 19.43
C ALA A 141 16.28 1.41 20.02
N SER A 142 15.95 1.76 21.26
CA SER A 142 14.62 1.49 21.83
C SER A 142 13.54 2.37 21.18
N VAL A 143 13.83 3.66 21.00
CA VAL A 143 12.89 4.60 20.34
C VAL A 143 12.62 4.18 18.89
N SER A 144 13.63 3.72 18.16
CA SER A 144 13.43 3.26 16.77
C SER A 144 12.50 2.06 16.66
N LYS A 145 12.53 1.14 17.63
CA LYS A 145 11.57 0.01 17.72
C LYS A 145 10.13 0.49 17.88
N TRP A 146 9.90 1.52 18.69
CA TRP A 146 8.56 2.09 18.89
C TRP A 146 8.05 2.81 17.65
N ILE A 147 8.90 3.61 16.99
CA ILE A 147 8.55 4.29 15.74
C ILE A 147 8.18 3.26 14.66
N PHE A 148 8.99 2.20 14.54
CA PHE A 148 8.71 1.11 13.62
C PHE A 148 7.40 0.38 13.96
N GLY A 149 7.19 0.01 15.22
CA GLY A 149 5.93 -0.61 15.69
C GLY A 149 4.70 0.27 15.44
N GLY A 150 4.81 1.59 15.64
CA GLY A 150 3.74 2.54 15.32
C GLY A 150 3.44 2.58 13.82
N SER A 151 4.47 2.60 12.98
CA SER A 151 4.32 2.61 11.52
C SER A 151 3.60 1.36 10.99
N LEU A 152 3.82 0.21 11.62
CA LEU A 152 3.15 -1.06 11.29
C LEU A 152 1.64 -1.03 11.52
N ILE A 153 1.15 -0.22 12.45
CA ILE A 153 -0.29 -0.07 12.73
C ILE A 153 -0.91 0.98 11.82
N LEU A 154 -0.20 2.09 11.61
CA LEU A 154 -0.72 3.24 10.86
C LEU A 154 -0.93 2.94 9.37
N ILE A 155 -0.09 2.09 8.78
CA ILE A 155 -0.13 1.86 7.33
C ILE A 155 -1.32 1.01 6.90
N PRO A 156 -1.63 -0.10 7.57
CA PRO A 156 -2.85 -0.84 7.27
C PRO A 156 -4.10 -0.03 7.60
N MET A 157 -4.09 0.81 8.65
CA MET A 157 -5.15 1.80 8.87
C MET A 157 -5.32 2.70 7.64
N TYR A 158 -4.24 3.27 7.15
CA TYR A 158 -4.25 4.13 5.96
C TYR A 158 -4.81 3.39 4.73
N LEU A 159 -4.44 2.13 4.52
CA LEU A 159 -4.90 1.35 3.37
C LEU A 159 -6.38 0.97 3.49
N ILE A 160 -6.85 0.63 4.68
CA ILE A 160 -8.27 0.37 4.94
C ILE A 160 -9.09 1.64 4.74
N SER A 161 -8.61 2.78 5.25
CA SER A 161 -9.26 4.08 5.06
C SER A 161 -9.30 4.44 3.57
N SER A 162 -8.20 4.27 2.84
CA SER A 162 -8.15 4.54 1.40
C SER A 162 -9.08 3.64 0.60
N ALA A 163 -9.17 2.35 0.97
CA ALA A 163 -10.11 1.42 0.33
C ALA A 163 -11.57 1.76 0.65
N ALA A 164 -11.85 2.22 1.88
CA ALA A 164 -13.17 2.70 2.27
C ALA A 164 -13.58 3.94 1.47
N ASP A 165 -12.67 4.88 1.25
CA ASP A 165 -12.92 6.08 0.44
C ASP A 165 -13.32 5.73 -0.99
N ILE A 166 -12.66 4.74 -1.61
CA ILE A 166 -13.02 4.26 -2.96
C ILE A 166 -14.44 3.68 -2.98
N LEU A 167 -14.82 2.92 -1.95
CA LEU A 167 -16.19 2.38 -1.85
C LEU A 167 -17.23 3.50 -1.73
N ILE A 168 -16.93 4.53 -0.94
CA ILE A 168 -17.80 5.71 -0.78
C ILE A 168 -17.91 6.48 -2.09
N ALA A 169 -16.78 6.72 -2.78
CA ALA A 169 -16.74 7.40 -4.07
C ALA A 169 -17.56 6.67 -5.13
N ASN A 170 -17.41 5.34 -5.23
CA ASN A 170 -18.19 4.51 -6.15
C ASN A 170 -19.71 4.57 -5.86
N LYS A 171 -20.10 4.63 -4.58
CA LYS A 171 -21.52 4.79 -4.20
C LYS A 171 -22.08 6.15 -4.65
N LEU A 172 -21.31 7.22 -4.46
CA LEU A 172 -21.70 8.57 -4.87
C LEU A 172 -21.79 8.68 -6.40
N TYR A 173 -20.85 8.08 -7.13
CA TYR A 173 -20.81 8.14 -8.59
C TYR A 173 -21.97 7.39 -9.26
N ASN A 174 -22.27 6.18 -8.80
CA ASN A 174 -23.29 5.35 -9.45
C ASN A 174 -24.73 5.76 -9.12
N ASN A 175 -24.94 6.74 -8.23
CA ASN A 175 -26.26 7.20 -7.79
C ASN A 175 -27.24 6.08 -7.36
N ARG A 176 -26.71 4.86 -7.13
CA ARG A 176 -27.47 3.71 -6.67
C ARG A 176 -27.51 3.77 -5.16
N GLN A 177 -28.73 3.79 -4.61
CA GLN A 177 -29.00 3.51 -3.19
C GLN A 177 -28.75 2.03 -2.84
N GLU A 178 -27.72 1.39 -3.39
CA GLU A 178 -27.25 0.17 -2.78
C GLU A 178 -26.60 0.56 -1.45
N THR A 179 -27.30 0.29 -0.35
CA THR A 179 -26.71 0.33 0.98
C THR A 179 -25.50 -0.58 0.95
N ILE A 180 -24.29 0.02 0.91
CA ILE A 180 -23.06 -0.73 1.14
C ILE A 180 -23.27 -1.45 2.47
N SER A 181 -23.45 -2.76 2.39
CA SER A 181 -23.68 -3.57 3.57
C SER A 181 -22.50 -3.36 4.50
N LYS A 182 -22.76 -3.07 5.78
CA LYS A 182 -21.72 -2.98 6.83
C LYS A 182 -20.76 -4.18 6.80
N LYS A 183 -21.25 -5.34 6.30
CA LYS A 183 -20.46 -6.54 6.03
C LYS A 183 -19.26 -6.29 5.11
N LYS A 184 -19.38 -5.49 4.04
CA LYS A 184 -18.28 -5.22 3.09
C LYS A 184 -17.13 -4.45 3.74
N TYR A 185 -17.44 -3.41 4.53
CA TYR A 185 -16.43 -2.68 5.32
C TYR A 185 -15.78 -3.58 6.36
N PHE A 186 -16.57 -4.43 7.02
CA PHE A 186 -16.05 -5.39 7.98
C PHE A 186 -15.09 -6.40 7.35
N TYR A 187 -15.40 -6.92 6.15
CA TYR A 187 -14.49 -7.81 5.42
C TYR A 187 -13.20 -7.10 4.99
N LEU A 188 -13.28 -5.84 4.54
CA LEU A 188 -12.10 -5.03 4.23
C LEU A 188 -11.23 -4.78 5.47
N PHE A 189 -11.86 -4.47 6.61
CA PHE A 189 -11.18 -4.27 7.87
C PHE A 189 -10.48 -5.54 8.33
N ILE A 190 -11.19 -6.68 8.34
CA ILE A 190 -10.60 -7.99 8.65
C ILE A 190 -9.44 -8.27 7.69
N ALA A 191 -9.65 -8.14 6.38
CA ALA A 191 -8.63 -8.49 5.41
C ALA A 191 -7.38 -7.60 5.51
N GLY A 192 -7.51 -6.35 5.94
CA GLY A 192 -6.39 -5.45 6.19
C GLY A 192 -5.69 -5.67 7.55
N TYR A 193 -6.43 -5.94 8.63
CA TYR A 193 -5.86 -6.08 9.98
C TYR A 193 -5.44 -7.50 10.35
N PHE A 194 -6.15 -8.51 9.84
CA PHE A 194 -5.84 -9.91 10.10
C PHE A 194 -4.39 -10.28 9.79
N PRO A 195 -3.78 -9.87 8.65
CA PRO A 195 -2.37 -10.13 8.37
C PRO A 195 -1.43 -9.56 9.44
N ILE A 196 -1.72 -8.37 9.97
CA ILE A 196 -0.91 -7.71 11.00
C ILE A 196 -1.02 -8.48 12.31
N LEU A 197 -2.25 -8.82 12.72
CA LEU A 197 -2.49 -9.57 13.96
C LEU A 197 -1.80 -10.93 13.91
N VAL A 198 -1.87 -11.60 12.75
CA VAL A 198 -1.16 -12.85 12.50
C VAL A 198 0.36 -12.62 12.53
N GLY A 199 0.87 -11.55 11.92
CA GLY A 199 2.29 -11.19 11.94
C GLY A 199 2.82 -10.92 13.36
N ILE A 200 2.09 -10.14 14.17
CA ILE A 200 2.40 -9.87 15.58
C ILE A 200 2.36 -11.16 16.40
N PHE A 201 1.35 -12.00 16.17
CA PHE A 201 1.22 -13.29 16.84
C PHE A 201 2.40 -14.22 16.52
N PHE A 202 2.78 -14.32 15.23
CA PHE A 202 3.97 -15.07 14.82
C PHE A 202 5.23 -14.47 15.40
N GLN A 203 5.40 -13.15 15.40
CA GLN A 203 6.53 -12.49 16.04
C GLN A 203 6.63 -12.85 17.53
N PHE A 204 5.51 -12.86 18.26
CA PHE A 204 5.48 -13.23 19.67
C PHE A 204 5.91 -14.69 19.88
N ILE A 205 5.42 -15.62 19.06
CA ILE A 205 5.81 -17.04 19.12
C ILE A 205 7.30 -17.22 18.78
N LEU A 206 7.74 -16.57 17.71
CA LEU A 206 9.06 -16.72 17.13
C LEU A 206 10.14 -16.03 17.97
N SER A 207 9.84 -14.93 18.66
CA SER A 207 10.76 -14.26 19.58
C SER A 207 11.26 -15.15 20.73
N ARG A 208 10.59 -16.29 20.98
CA ARG A 208 11.00 -17.28 21.98
C ARG A 208 11.92 -18.38 21.42
N GLN A 209 12.14 -18.40 20.11
CA GLN A 209 12.93 -19.44 19.44
C GLN A 209 14.37 -18.95 19.17
N PRO A 210 15.37 -19.85 19.25
CA PRO A 210 16.77 -19.50 18.97
C PRO A 210 16.98 -19.11 17.50
N VAL A 211 17.89 -18.16 17.27
CA VAL A 211 18.10 -17.50 15.96
C VAL A 211 18.48 -18.48 14.84
N SER A 212 19.13 -19.59 15.16
CA SER A 212 19.52 -20.64 14.22
C SER A 212 18.35 -21.30 13.49
N SER A 213 17.14 -21.23 14.06
CA SER A 213 15.93 -21.85 13.49
C SER A 213 15.21 -20.97 12.47
N PHE A 214 15.65 -19.71 12.26
CA PHE A 214 14.91 -18.76 11.42
C PHE A 214 15.05 -18.97 9.92
N SER A 215 16.18 -19.50 9.42
CA SER A 215 16.40 -19.73 7.99
C SER A 215 15.32 -20.58 7.30
N PRO A 216 14.96 -21.78 7.80
CA PRO A 216 13.92 -22.60 7.17
C PRO A 216 12.53 -21.97 7.30
N ILE A 217 12.24 -21.31 8.43
CA ILE A 217 10.95 -20.64 8.67
C ILE A 217 10.79 -19.45 7.72
N PHE A 218 11.85 -18.69 7.50
CA PHE A 218 11.88 -17.58 6.55
C PHE A 218 11.61 -18.05 5.13
N ASN A 219 12.33 -19.08 4.66
CA ASN A 219 12.13 -19.65 3.33
C ASN A 219 10.70 -20.18 3.17
N LEU A 220 10.17 -20.88 4.18
CA LEU A 220 8.79 -21.39 4.15
C LEU A 220 7.77 -20.25 4.12
N SER A 221 8.01 -19.15 4.85
CA SER A 221 7.14 -17.98 4.82
C SER A 221 7.13 -17.31 3.45
N ILE A 222 8.28 -17.22 2.77
CA ILE A 222 8.40 -16.64 1.42
C ILE A 222 7.70 -17.53 0.41
N ILE A 223 7.90 -18.84 0.50
CA ILE A 223 7.23 -19.82 -0.38
C ILE A 223 5.72 -19.76 -0.18
N PHE A 224 5.26 -19.75 1.06
CA PHE A 224 3.83 -19.65 1.38
C PHE A 224 3.24 -18.33 0.89
N SER A 225 3.96 -17.23 1.10
CA SER A 225 3.68 -15.90 0.59
C SER A 225 3.53 -15.90 -0.94
N LEU A 226 4.52 -16.42 -1.68
CA LEU A 226 4.48 -16.57 -3.15
C LEU A 226 3.35 -17.47 -3.63
N ALA A 227 3.13 -18.62 -2.98
CA ALA A 227 2.06 -19.55 -3.33
C ALA A 227 0.69 -18.88 -3.19
N LEU A 228 0.51 -18.10 -2.13
CA LEU A 228 -0.69 -17.31 -1.93
C LEU A 228 -0.79 -16.14 -2.93
N ILE A 229 0.30 -15.52 -3.41
CA ILE A 229 0.26 -14.53 -4.53
C ILE A 229 -0.31 -15.21 -5.77
N ILE A 230 0.26 -16.35 -6.14
CA ILE A 230 -0.13 -17.09 -7.33
C ILE A 230 -1.60 -17.50 -7.21
N LEU A 231 -2.02 -18.01 -6.05
CA LEU A 231 -3.40 -18.42 -5.79
C LEU A 231 -4.36 -17.22 -5.81
N GLY A 232 -4.01 -16.11 -5.17
CA GLY A 232 -4.81 -14.90 -5.12
C GLY A 232 -5.02 -14.29 -6.51
N ASN A 233 -3.96 -14.25 -7.33
CA ASN A 233 -4.04 -13.81 -8.72
C ASN A 233 -4.85 -14.79 -9.59
N ALA A 234 -4.70 -16.10 -9.39
CA ALA A 234 -5.49 -17.11 -10.11
C ALA A 234 -6.99 -17.00 -9.77
N ILE A 235 -7.34 -16.79 -8.49
CA ILE A 235 -8.73 -16.55 -8.07
C ILE A 235 -9.24 -15.24 -8.66
N ALA A 236 -8.48 -14.16 -8.58
CA ALA A 236 -8.87 -12.86 -9.14
C ALA A 236 -9.13 -12.97 -10.65
N PHE A 237 -8.25 -13.66 -11.39
CA PHE A 237 -8.41 -13.94 -12.81
C PHE A 237 -9.67 -14.77 -13.09
N TRP A 238 -9.88 -15.85 -12.33
CA TRP A 238 -11.06 -16.72 -12.48
C TRP A 238 -12.37 -15.99 -12.20
N VAL A 239 -12.43 -15.18 -11.14
CA VAL A 239 -13.64 -14.40 -10.82
C VAL A 239 -13.86 -13.28 -11.84
N SER A 240 -12.79 -12.60 -12.27
CA SER A 240 -12.88 -11.59 -13.34
C SER A 240 -13.39 -12.16 -14.65
N HIS A 241 -13.10 -13.43 -14.95
CA HIS A 241 -13.58 -14.07 -16.18
C HIS A 241 -15.07 -14.42 -16.12
N LYS A 242 -15.63 -14.59 -14.90
CA LYS A 242 -17.00 -15.08 -14.70
C LYS A 242 -18.04 -13.96 -14.50
N ASN A 243 -17.60 -12.77 -14.07
CA ASN A 243 -18.46 -11.62 -13.84
C ASN A 243 -17.93 -10.40 -14.62
N ASP A 244 -18.55 -10.10 -15.77
CA ASP A 244 -18.19 -8.94 -16.62
C ASP A 244 -18.31 -7.58 -15.92
N SER A 245 -18.98 -7.51 -14.77
CA SER A 245 -19.31 -6.27 -14.07
C SER A 245 -18.47 -5.97 -12.83
N PHE A 246 -17.62 -6.90 -12.38
CA PHE A 246 -16.84 -6.72 -11.15
C PHE A 246 -15.39 -7.16 -11.36
N ARG A 247 -14.58 -6.27 -11.96
CA ARG A 247 -13.12 -6.41 -11.91
C ARG A 247 -12.69 -6.25 -10.45
N LEU A 248 -12.31 -7.36 -9.83
CA LEU A 248 -11.78 -7.43 -8.47
C LEU A 248 -10.34 -6.91 -8.43
N ASP A 249 -10.17 -5.63 -8.74
CA ASP A 249 -8.88 -4.93 -8.64
C ASP A 249 -8.37 -4.86 -7.19
N PHE A 250 -9.23 -5.20 -6.21
CA PHE A 250 -8.91 -5.20 -4.78
C PHE A 250 -8.22 -6.47 -4.25
N ILE A 251 -8.40 -7.63 -4.90
CA ILE A 251 -7.79 -8.90 -4.42
C ILE A 251 -6.26 -8.82 -4.47
N PRO A 252 -5.63 -8.39 -5.58
CA PRO A 252 -4.18 -8.28 -5.64
C PRO A 252 -3.62 -7.34 -4.56
N ILE A 253 -4.35 -6.28 -4.20
CA ILE A 253 -3.89 -5.25 -3.25
C ILE A 253 -3.99 -5.74 -1.80
N LEU A 254 -5.11 -6.33 -1.40
CA LEU A 254 -5.24 -7.02 -0.10
C LEU A 254 -4.19 -8.13 0.05
N PHE A 255 -3.92 -8.83 -1.04
CA PHE A 255 -2.91 -9.87 -1.09
C PHE A 255 -1.49 -9.31 -0.93
N TRP A 256 -1.19 -8.18 -1.59
CA TRP A 256 0.09 -7.47 -1.48
C TRP A 256 0.35 -6.94 -0.07
N ILE A 257 -0.69 -6.48 0.62
CA ILE A 257 -0.65 -6.05 2.03
C ILE A 257 -0.34 -7.24 2.95
N PHE A 258 -0.97 -8.40 2.72
CA PHE A 258 -0.70 -9.62 3.47
C PHE A 258 0.76 -10.07 3.31
N LEU A 259 1.24 -10.10 2.07
CA LEU A 259 2.62 -10.45 1.72
C LEU A 259 3.64 -9.60 2.50
N HIS A 260 3.44 -8.28 2.47
CA HIS A 260 4.32 -7.35 3.14
C HIS A 260 4.24 -7.49 4.66
N SER A 261 3.04 -7.68 5.22
CA SER A 261 2.86 -7.92 6.65
C SER A 261 3.63 -9.16 7.13
N CYS A 262 3.67 -10.24 6.33
CA CYS A 262 4.45 -11.44 6.61
C CYS A 262 5.97 -11.18 6.53
N ILE A 263 6.43 -10.51 5.47
CA ILE A 263 7.84 -10.14 5.30
C ILE A 263 8.28 -9.23 6.47
N PHE A 264 7.45 -8.26 6.85
CA PHE A 264 7.73 -7.34 7.95
C PHE A 264 7.76 -8.01 9.32
N GLY A 265 6.83 -8.93 9.62
CA GLY A 265 6.89 -9.71 10.87
C GLY A 265 8.23 -10.42 11.03
N LEU A 266 8.79 -10.95 9.94
CA LEU A 266 10.12 -11.56 9.91
C LEU A 266 11.28 -10.57 10.04
N LEU A 267 11.20 -9.42 9.38
CA LEU A 267 12.22 -8.37 9.50
C LEU A 267 12.28 -7.77 10.92
N THR A 268 11.15 -7.76 11.62
CA THR A 268 11.08 -7.30 13.02
C THR A 268 11.73 -8.29 13.99
N ILE A 269 11.70 -9.58 13.67
CA ILE A 269 12.40 -10.63 14.42
C ILE A 269 13.91 -10.49 14.26
N LEU A 270 14.40 -10.15 13.06
CA LEU A 270 15.83 -9.89 12.81
C LEU A 270 16.37 -8.65 13.54
N LEU A 271 15.49 -7.75 14.01
CA LEU A 271 15.85 -6.57 14.78
C LEU A 271 16.03 -6.82 16.29
N GLN A 272 15.56 -7.96 16.81
CA GLN A 272 15.76 -8.35 18.21
C GLN A 272 17.22 -8.75 18.40
#